data_AF-A0A5Q0EL51-F1
#
_entry.id   AF-A0A5Q0EL51-F1
#
_cell.length_a   1.000
_cell.length_b   1.000
_cell.length_c   1.000
_cell.angle_alpha   90.00
_cell.angle_beta   90.00
_cell.angle_gamma   90.00
#
_symmetry.space_group_name_H-M   'P 1'
#
loop_
_entity.id
_entity.type
_entity.pdbx_description
1 polymer ?
#
loop_
_entity_poly.entity_id
_entity_poly.type
_entity_poly.pdbx_seq_one_letter_code
_entity_poly.pdbx_strand_id
1 'polypeptide(L)'
;MVKKAVNLIVNNFLFLLVAWSVILIANQIFIFNACFKPYCIAAALPHTFVLALILTFIVKSSEDSNASTNERLAQNSLSNSEAVNTPICPNCGDTMILKTARHGIYAGQRFWGCQNYPRCNGIINIRQ
;
A
#
# COMPACT_ATOMS: atom_id res chain seq x y z
N MET A 1 -20.61 4.74 -10.85
CA MET A 1 -19.27 4.33 -10.32
C MET A 1 -18.19 4.34 -11.41
N VAL A 2 -18.45 3.84 -12.62
CA VAL A 2 -17.50 3.80 -13.75
C VAL A 2 -16.91 5.18 -14.14
N LYS A 3 -17.73 6.24 -14.20
CA LYS A 3 -17.25 7.60 -14.54
C LYS A 3 -16.17 8.16 -13.59
N LYS A 4 -16.20 7.78 -12.31
CA LYS A 4 -15.24 8.28 -11.30
C LYS A 4 -13.89 7.57 -11.43
N ALA A 5 -13.89 6.28 -11.74
CA ALA A 5 -12.69 5.51 -12.07
C ALA A 5 -12.09 5.97 -13.40
N VAL A 6 -12.92 6.21 -14.43
CA VAL A 6 -12.46 6.69 -15.75
C VAL A 6 -11.84 8.08 -15.65
N ASN A 7 -12.46 9.03 -14.94
CA ASN A 7 -11.86 10.36 -14.78
C ASN A 7 -10.54 10.33 -13.98
N LEU A 8 -10.41 9.43 -13.01
CA LEU A 8 -9.17 9.26 -12.25
C LEU A 8 -8.04 8.69 -13.14
N ILE A 9 -8.37 7.71 -13.98
CA ILE A 9 -7.44 7.12 -14.95
C ILE A 9 -7.05 8.15 -16.01
N VAL A 10 -8.01 8.91 -16.56
CA VAL A 10 -7.76 9.91 -17.62
C VAL A 10 -6.96 11.11 -17.11
N ASN A 11 -7.23 11.63 -15.91
CA ASN A 11 -6.43 12.73 -15.36
C ASN A 11 -5.00 12.29 -15.01
N ASN A 12 -4.81 11.07 -14.49
CA ASN A 12 -3.47 10.52 -14.27
C ASN A 12 -2.75 10.21 -15.59
N PHE A 13 -3.48 9.73 -16.60
CA PHE A 13 -2.92 9.43 -17.90
C PHE A 13 -2.51 10.70 -18.66
N LEU A 14 -3.31 11.77 -18.58
CA LEU A 14 -2.98 13.05 -19.19
C LEU A 14 -1.74 13.68 -18.54
N PHE A 15 -1.61 13.59 -17.21
CA PHE A 15 -0.41 14.04 -16.50
C PHE A 15 0.83 13.22 -16.89
N LEU A 16 0.69 11.90 -16.99
CA LEU A 16 1.77 11.01 -17.43
C LEU A 16 2.17 11.28 -18.89
N LEU A 17 1.20 11.52 -19.79
CA LEU A 17 1.48 11.86 -21.18
C LEU A 17 2.17 13.22 -21.33
N VAL A 18 1.77 14.22 -20.54
CA VAL A 18 2.41 15.55 -20.54
C VAL A 18 3.83 15.44 -19.99
N ALA A 19 4.04 14.72 -18.88
CA ALA A 19 5.37 14.51 -18.32
C ALA A 19 6.28 13.76 -19.29
N TRP A 20 5.78 12.71 -19.94
CA TRP A 20 6.54 11.93 -20.93
C TRP A 20 6.87 12.74 -22.19
N SER A 21 5.93 13.57 -22.65
CA SER A 21 6.14 14.52 -23.75
C SER A 21 7.22 15.55 -23.40
N VAL A 22 7.19 16.13 -22.20
CA VAL A 22 8.22 17.09 -21.74
C VAL A 22 9.59 16.42 -21.62
N ILE A 23 9.66 15.19 -21.10
CA ILE A 23 10.91 14.43 -20.99
C ILE A 23 11.45 14.08 -22.38
N LEU A 24 10.60 13.69 -23.33
CA LEU A 24 11.01 13.46 -24.71
C LEU A 24 11.46 14.74 -25.40
N ILE A 25 10.74 15.85 -25.23
CA ILE A 25 11.12 17.15 -25.79
C ILE A 25 12.45 17.62 -25.22
N ALA A 26 12.65 17.50 -23.90
CA ALA A 26 13.91 17.85 -23.24
C ALA A 26 15.06 16.96 -23.72
N ASN A 27 14.84 15.65 -23.87
CA ASN A 27 15.82 14.70 -24.40
C ASN A 27 16.19 15.00 -25.87
N GLN A 28 15.19 15.34 -26.70
CA GLN A 28 15.39 15.70 -28.10
C GLN A 28 16.08 17.06 -28.29
N ILE A 29 15.95 17.96 -27.32
CA ILE A 29 16.64 19.26 -27.31
C ILE A 29 18.08 19.14 -26.83
N PHE A 30 18.36 18.31 -25.80
CA PHE A 30 19.69 18.25 -25.17
C PHE A 30 20.69 17.31 -25.83
N ILE A 31 20.27 16.23 -26.49
CA ILE A 31 21.19 15.18 -26.96
C ILE A 31 21.45 15.20 -28.47
N PHE A 32 20.54 15.76 -29.29
CA PHE A 32 20.57 15.56 -30.75
C PHE A 32 20.58 16.82 -31.62
N ASN A 33 20.68 18.02 -31.05
CA ASN A 33 20.67 19.26 -31.84
C ASN A 33 19.49 19.29 -32.85
N ALA A 34 18.31 18.80 -32.42
CA ALA A 34 17.02 18.80 -33.13
C ALA A 34 16.93 18.04 -34.48
N CYS A 35 17.21 16.73 -34.55
CA CYS A 35 16.81 15.92 -35.72
C CYS A 35 15.39 15.31 -35.57
N PHE A 36 14.35 16.14 -35.70
CA PHE A 36 12.93 15.76 -35.67
C PHE A 36 12.40 15.18 -36.99
N LYS A 37 13.21 14.45 -37.75
CA LYS A 37 12.74 13.85 -39.01
C LYS A 37 11.98 12.54 -38.73
N PRO A 38 10.84 12.29 -39.40
CA PRO A 38 9.95 11.15 -39.11
C PRO A 38 10.61 9.78 -39.22
N TYR A 39 11.74 9.65 -39.94
CA TYR A 39 12.49 8.40 -40.04
C TYR A 39 13.20 7.98 -38.73
N CYS A 40 13.62 8.92 -37.89
CA CYS A 40 14.26 8.61 -36.60
C CYS A 40 13.25 7.99 -35.62
N ILE A 41 12.01 8.47 -35.64
CA ILE A 41 10.92 7.98 -34.82
C ILE A 41 10.43 6.62 -35.37
N ALA A 42 10.29 6.50 -36.70
CA ALA A 42 9.90 5.27 -37.39
C ALA A 42 10.85 4.08 -37.13
N ALA A 43 12.16 4.33 -37.04
CA ALA A 43 13.15 3.29 -36.76
C ALA A 43 13.10 2.78 -35.30
N ALA A 44 12.58 3.59 -34.37
CA ALA A 44 12.50 3.23 -32.96
C ALA A 44 11.23 2.42 -32.59
N LEU A 45 10.15 2.61 -33.34
CA LEU A 45 8.85 1.95 -33.13
C LEU A 45 8.89 0.40 -33.12
N PRO A 46 9.61 -0.32 -34.01
CA PRO A 46 9.53 -1.77 -34.03
C PRO A 46 10.21 -2.43 -32.82
N HIS A 47 11.35 -1.91 -32.34
CA HIS A 47 12.03 -2.52 -31.19
C HIS A 47 11.40 -2.10 -29.86
N THR A 48 10.90 -0.86 -29.76
CA THR A 48 10.20 -0.37 -28.56
C THR A 48 8.86 -1.08 -28.36
N PHE A 49 8.12 -1.36 -29.45
CA PHE A 49 6.86 -2.10 -29.38
C PHE A 49 7.06 -3.56 -28.95
N VAL A 50 8.09 -4.23 -29.48
CA VAL A 50 8.44 -5.61 -29.09
C VAL A 50 8.92 -5.68 -27.64
N LEU A 51 9.79 -4.75 -27.21
CA LEU A 51 10.21 -4.66 -25.81
C LEU A 51 9.03 -4.39 -24.87
N ALA A 52 8.08 -3.54 -25.25
CA ALA A 52 6.87 -3.27 -24.48
C ALA A 52 5.95 -4.50 -24.40
N LEU A 53 5.82 -5.29 -25.47
CA LEU A 53 5.05 -6.54 -25.43
C LEU A 53 5.71 -7.62 -24.57
N ILE A 54 7.04 -7.73 -24.63
CA ILE A 54 7.79 -8.66 -23.78
C ILE A 54 7.68 -8.25 -22.32
N LEU A 55 7.86 -6.96 -22.01
CA LEU A 55 7.72 -6.45 -20.65
C LEU A 55 6.30 -6.59 -20.13
N THR A 56 5.27 -6.36 -20.94
CA THR A 56 3.88 -6.56 -20.50
C THR A 56 3.57 -8.04 -20.27
N PHE A 57 4.10 -8.97 -21.10
CA PHE A 57 3.94 -10.41 -20.87
C PHE A 57 4.65 -10.89 -19.59
N ILE A 58 5.84 -10.37 -19.32
CA ILE A 58 6.60 -10.69 -18.09
C ILE A 58 5.96 -10.03 -16.85
N VAL A 59 5.55 -8.77 -16.93
CA VAL A 59 4.96 -8.02 -15.79
C VAL A 59 3.54 -8.52 -15.47
N LYS A 60 2.74 -8.92 -16.47
CA LYS A 60 1.42 -9.52 -16.26
C LYS A 60 1.50 -10.80 -15.41
N SER A 61 2.56 -11.60 -15.57
CA SER A 61 2.82 -12.78 -14.73
C SER A 61 3.20 -12.44 -13.29
N SER A 62 3.65 -11.20 -13.02
CA SER A 62 4.06 -10.75 -11.68
C SER A 62 2.93 -10.07 -10.89
N GLU A 63 1.89 -9.60 -11.56
CA GLU A 63 0.81 -8.82 -10.92
C GLU A 63 -0.21 -9.69 -10.18
N ASP A 64 -0.40 -10.94 -10.61
CA ASP A 64 -1.30 -11.91 -9.96
C ASP A 64 -0.81 -12.31 -8.55
N SER A 65 0.47 -12.09 -8.23
CA SER A 65 1.07 -12.40 -6.91
C SER A 65 1.03 -11.21 -5.93
N ASN A 66 0.97 -9.97 -6.43
CA ASN A 66 1.08 -8.76 -5.60
C ASN A 66 -0.27 -8.22 -5.12
N ALA A 67 -1.37 -8.57 -5.80
CA ALA A 67 -2.73 -8.19 -5.39
C ALA A 67 -3.09 -8.72 -3.99
N SER A 68 -2.68 -9.95 -3.66
CA SER A 68 -2.97 -10.58 -2.37
C SER A 68 -2.15 -10.02 -1.19
N THR A 69 -1.04 -9.33 -1.47
CA THR A 69 -0.14 -8.78 -0.44
C THR A 69 -0.55 -7.36 -0.03
N ASN A 70 -1.03 -6.56 -0.99
CA ASN A 70 -1.46 -5.17 -0.74
C ASN A 70 -2.75 -5.06 0.09
N GLU A 71 -3.64 -6.05 0.03
CA GLU A 71 -4.84 -6.09 0.88
C GLU A 71 -4.49 -6.35 2.36
N ARG A 72 -3.43 -7.11 2.65
CA ARG A 72 -3.00 -7.38 4.03
C ARG A 72 -2.39 -6.16 4.73
N LEU A 73 -1.67 -5.30 4.01
CA LEU A 73 -1.15 -4.04 4.56
C LEU A 73 -2.26 -2.99 4.78
N ALA A 74 -3.25 -2.93 3.88
CA ALA A 74 -4.39 -2.04 4.04
C ALA A 74 -5.27 -2.45 5.24
N GLN A 75 -5.49 -3.75 5.46
CA GLN A 75 -6.26 -4.25 6.61
C GLN A 75 -5.56 -4.00 7.96
N ASN A 76 -4.23 -3.93 8.01
CA ASN A 76 -3.49 -3.62 9.24
C ASN A 76 -3.55 -2.12 9.61
N SER A 77 -3.99 -1.26 8.68
CA SER A 77 -4.08 0.20 8.90
C SER A 77 -5.42 0.67 9.50
N LEU A 78 -6.43 -0.20 9.54
CA LEU A 78 -7.73 0.08 10.17
C LEU A 78 -7.84 -0.45 11.61
N SER A 79 -6.94 -1.34 12.06
CA SER A 79 -6.95 -1.82 13.45
C SER A 79 -6.12 -0.95 14.41
N ASN A 80 -5.48 0.12 13.92
CA ASN A 80 -4.62 0.98 14.74
C ASN A 80 -5.31 2.28 15.20
N SER A 81 -6.60 2.46 14.89
CA SER A 81 -7.40 3.61 15.34
C SER A 81 -8.25 3.34 16.60
N GLU A 82 -7.88 2.33 17.40
CA GLU A 82 -8.36 2.14 18.78
C GLU A 82 -7.26 2.42 19.83
N ALA A 83 -6.12 2.99 19.41
CA ALA A 83 -4.96 3.27 20.26
C ALA A 83 -5.07 4.56 21.10
N VAL A 84 -6.28 5.11 21.31
CA VAL A 84 -6.45 6.33 22.11
C VAL A 84 -6.61 6.03 23.61
N ASN A 85 -6.91 4.77 24.00
CA ASN A 85 -7.14 4.40 25.41
C ASN A 85 -6.56 3.03 25.82
N THR A 86 -5.49 2.55 25.17
CA THR A 86 -4.81 1.31 25.60
C THR A 86 -3.80 1.62 26.71
N PRO A 87 -4.00 1.14 27.95
CA PRO A 87 -3.05 1.37 29.02
C PRO A 87 -1.76 0.56 28.80
N ILE A 88 -0.68 1.07 29.38
CA ILE A 88 0.62 0.38 29.42
C ILE A 88 0.65 -0.56 30.62
N CYS A 89 1.25 -1.73 30.44
CA CYS A 89 1.41 -2.71 31.52
C CYS A 89 2.38 -2.18 32.60
N PRO A 90 2.00 -2.14 33.89
CA PRO A 90 2.87 -1.66 34.96
C PRO A 90 4.03 -2.62 35.29
N ASN A 91 3.99 -3.86 34.79
CA ASN A 91 4.99 -4.88 35.10
C ASN A 91 6.13 -4.94 34.05
N CYS A 92 5.82 -4.76 32.76
CA CYS A 92 6.82 -4.86 31.69
C CYS A 92 6.88 -3.65 30.75
N GLY A 93 5.95 -2.70 30.84
CA GLY A 93 5.89 -1.56 29.92
C GLY A 93 5.32 -1.86 28.53
N ASP A 94 4.92 -3.10 28.25
CA ASP A 94 4.26 -3.46 26.98
C ASP A 94 2.82 -2.95 26.91
N THR A 95 2.28 -2.85 25.69
CA THR A 95 0.88 -2.54 25.42
C THR A 95 -0.06 -3.59 26.01
N MET A 96 -1.20 -3.15 26.54
CA MET A 96 -2.26 -4.04 27.02
C MET A 96 -3.36 -4.22 25.96
N ILE A 97 -3.98 -5.40 26.00
CA ILE A 97 -5.10 -5.76 25.14
C ILE A 97 -6.33 -6.07 25.98
N LEU A 98 -7.50 -5.71 25.45
CA LEU A 98 -8.78 -5.92 26.12
C LEU A 98 -9.15 -7.41 26.02
N LYS A 99 -9.30 -8.08 27.16
CA LYS A 99 -9.69 -9.49 27.26
C LYS A 99 -11.01 -9.61 28.04
N THR A 100 -11.77 -10.65 27.74
CA THR A 100 -12.98 -11.00 28.48
C THR A 100 -12.72 -12.27 29.29
N ALA A 101 -13.03 -12.25 30.58
CA ALA A 101 -12.92 -13.42 31.43
C ALA A 101 -13.90 -14.52 30.96
N ARG A 102 -13.39 -15.72 30.73
CA ARG A 102 -14.17 -16.84 30.17
C ARG A 102 -14.83 -17.72 31.23
N HIS A 103 -14.25 -17.78 32.44
CA HIS A 103 -14.66 -18.72 33.49
C HIS A 103 -14.60 -18.06 34.87
N GLY A 104 -15.31 -18.63 35.84
CA GLY A 104 -15.34 -18.19 37.24
C GLY A 104 -16.36 -17.09 37.54
N ILE A 105 -16.28 -16.53 38.74
CA ILE A 105 -17.24 -15.53 39.27
C ILE A 105 -17.25 -14.21 38.47
N TYR A 106 -16.18 -13.94 37.71
CA TYR A 106 -16.04 -12.75 36.87
C TYR A 106 -16.25 -13.04 35.37
N ALA A 107 -16.78 -14.22 35.01
CA ALA A 107 -17.03 -14.56 33.61
C ALA A 107 -17.92 -13.50 32.92
N GLY A 108 -17.51 -13.09 31.71
CA GLY A 108 -18.15 -12.01 30.95
C GLY A 108 -17.62 -10.61 31.24
N GLN A 109 -16.89 -10.39 32.34
CA GLN A 109 -16.26 -9.11 32.63
C GLN A 109 -15.02 -8.87 31.76
N ARG A 110 -14.79 -7.62 31.38
CA ARG A 110 -13.64 -7.19 30.57
C ARG A 110 -12.52 -6.68 31.47
N PHE A 111 -11.28 -6.99 31.11
CA PHE A 111 -10.08 -6.51 31.78
C PHE A 111 -8.96 -6.28 30.77
N TRP A 112 -8.01 -5.42 31.11
CA TRP A 112 -6.78 -5.25 30.34
C TRP A 112 -5.77 -6.31 30.75
N GLY A 113 -5.34 -7.13 29.81
CA GLY A 113 -4.26 -8.10 30.00
C GLY A 113 -3.04 -7.73 29.19
N CYS A 114 -1.85 -7.97 29.72
CA CYS A 114 -0.61 -7.77 28.97
C CYS A 114 -0.60 -8.58 27.66
N GLN A 115 -0.11 -7.97 26.58
CA GLN A 115 0.08 -8.63 25.28
C GLN A 115 1.13 -9.76 25.35
N ASN A 116 2.11 -9.64 26.24
CA ASN A 116 3.23 -10.58 26.37
C ASN A 116 2.93 -11.79 27.29
N TYR A 117 1.66 -12.05 27.62
CA TYR A 117 1.27 -13.27 28.33
C TYR A 117 1.61 -14.51 27.49
N PRO A 118 2.22 -15.59 28.05
CA PRO A 118 2.39 -15.90 29.47
C PRO A 118 3.69 -15.39 30.11
N ARG A 119 4.54 -14.66 29.38
CA ARG A 119 5.79 -14.12 29.95
C ARG A 119 5.53 -12.98 30.94
N CYS A 120 4.45 -12.22 30.74
CA CYS A 120 4.01 -11.18 31.66
C CYS A 120 2.53 -11.37 32.03
N ASN A 121 2.26 -11.41 33.34
CA ASN A 121 0.92 -11.63 33.92
C ASN A 121 0.27 -10.32 34.39
N GLY A 122 0.69 -9.17 33.88
CA GLY A 122 0.11 -7.88 34.26
C GLY A 122 -1.35 -7.75 33.84
N ILE A 123 -2.21 -7.33 34.79
CA ILE A 123 -3.65 -7.15 34.61
C ILE A 123 -4.06 -5.80 35.17
N ILE A 124 -4.95 -5.09 34.47
CA ILE A 124 -5.62 -3.89 34.98
C ILE A 124 -7.14 -4.10 34.84
N ASN A 125 -7.85 -3.96 35.95
CA ASN A 125 -9.31 -4.05 35.96
C ASN A 125 -9.91 -2.77 35.41
N ILE A 126 -10.93 -2.93 34.55
CA ILE A 126 -11.73 -1.80 34.08
C ILE A 126 -12.78 -1.56 35.15
N ARG A 127 -12.59 -0.53 35.98
CA ARG A 127 -13.66 -0.11 36.89
C ARG A 127 -14.76 0.49 36.02
N GLN A 128 -15.90 -0.21 35.94
CA GLN A 128 -17.16 0.35 35.45
C GLN A 128 -17.84 1.11 36.57
#